data_AF-A0A968I5R3-F1
#
_entry.id   AF-A0A968I5R3-F1
#
_cell.length_a   1.000
_cell.length_b   1.000
_cell.length_c   1.000
_cell.angle_alpha   90.00
_cell.angle_beta   90.00
_cell.angle_gamma   90.00
#
_symmetry.space_group_name_H-M   'P 1'
#
loop_
_entity.id
_entity.type
_entity.pdbx_description
1 polymer ?
#
loop_
_entity_poly.entity_id
_entity_poly.type
_entity_poly.pdbx_seq_one_letter_code
_entity_poly.pdbx_strand_id
1 'polypeptide(L)'
;MTFDWNGDEFERDVEAAFLEACALLGFAFTRVITSPGVFPEFPSADIVDTGRLRDAQLMTVESKISIRFDWNVDYALYVHEGFTRTDRTEVPGRPWTDKALELFDFEDAFIRLFNAKGSGVAVAARLE
;
A
#
# COMPACT_ATOMS: atom_id res chain seq x y z
N MET A 1 -5.15 -39.80 -19.01
CA MET A 1 -4.75 -38.95 -17.87
C MET A 1 -5.39 -37.60 -18.12
N THR A 2 -6.57 -37.39 -17.55
CA THR A 2 -7.29 -36.12 -17.62
C THR A 2 -6.66 -35.18 -16.60
N PHE A 3 -6.17 -34.05 -17.07
CA PHE A 3 -5.67 -32.96 -16.23
C PHE A 3 -6.89 -32.35 -15.55
N ASP A 4 -7.10 -32.66 -14.27
CA ASP A 4 -8.23 -32.11 -13.51
C ASP A 4 -7.85 -30.68 -13.11
N TRP A 5 -8.34 -29.72 -13.89
CA TRP A 5 -8.08 -28.30 -13.65
C TRP A 5 -9.06 -27.82 -12.60
N ASN A 6 -8.58 -27.66 -11.36
CA ASN A 6 -9.40 -27.26 -10.23
C ASN A 6 -9.49 -25.72 -10.19
N GLY A 7 -10.24 -25.13 -11.12
CA GLY A 7 -10.29 -23.67 -11.32
C GLY A 7 -10.67 -22.87 -10.07
N ASP A 8 -11.50 -23.47 -9.21
CA ASP A 8 -11.92 -22.88 -7.94
C ASP A 8 -10.75 -22.73 -6.95
N GLU A 9 -9.76 -23.63 -6.99
CA GLU A 9 -8.58 -23.58 -6.14
C GLU A 9 -7.62 -22.48 -6.60
N PHE A 10 -7.40 -22.37 -7.91
CA PHE A 10 -6.60 -21.30 -8.50
C PHE A 10 -7.19 -19.91 -8.20
N GLU A 11 -8.49 -19.73 -8.41
CA GLU A 11 -9.15 -18.44 -8.11
C GLU A 11 -9.01 -18.06 -6.64
N ARG A 12 -9.19 -19.02 -5.73
CA ARG A 12 -9.03 -18.78 -4.29
C ARG A 12 -7.61 -18.39 -3.91
N ASP A 13 -6.61 -19.01 -4.52
CA ASP A 13 -5.21 -18.69 -4.26
C ASP A 13 -4.82 -17.31 -4.81
N VAL A 14 -5.35 -16.93 -5.98
CA VAL A 14 -5.19 -15.57 -6.53
C VAL A 14 -5.81 -14.54 -5.58
N GLU A 15 -7.05 -14.75 -5.15
CA GLU A 15 -7.74 -13.84 -4.23
C GLU A 15 -7.00 -13.71 -2.89
N ALA A 16 -6.56 -14.82 -2.31
CA ALA A 16 -5.83 -14.83 -1.05
C ALA A 16 -4.47 -14.10 -1.18
N ALA A 17 -3.70 -14.39 -2.22
CA ALA A 17 -2.43 -13.73 -2.47
C ALA A 17 -2.59 -12.23 -2.74
N PHE A 18 -3.63 -11.84 -3.47
CA PHE A 18 -3.95 -10.44 -3.72
C PHE A 18 -4.30 -9.70 -2.42
N LEU A 19 -5.18 -10.26 -1.59
CA LEU A 19 -5.56 -9.67 -0.32
C LEU A 19 -4.36 -9.51 0.63
N GLU A 20 -3.50 -10.52 0.69
CA GLU A 20 -2.26 -10.47 1.48
C GLU A 20 -1.27 -9.43 0.94
N ALA A 21 -1.12 -9.30 -0.38
CA ALA A 21 -0.29 -8.26 -1.00
C ALA A 21 -0.83 -6.85 -0.69
N CYS A 22 -2.15 -6.64 -0.76
CA CYS A 22 -2.78 -5.39 -0.35
C CYS A 22 -2.54 -5.09 1.14
N ALA A 23 -2.60 -6.09 2.03
CA ALA A 23 -2.28 -5.89 3.43
C ALA A 23 -0.82 -5.43 3.62
N LEU A 24 0.12 -6.01 2.87
CA LEU A 24 1.53 -5.58 2.86
C LEU A 24 1.71 -4.15 2.34
N LEU A 25 1.00 -3.77 1.28
CA LEU A 25 0.96 -2.38 0.80
C LEU A 25 0.39 -1.43 1.88
N GLY A 26 -0.66 -1.86 2.58
CA GLY A 26 -1.22 -1.15 3.73
C GLY A 26 -0.19 -0.89 4.83
N PHE A 27 0.67 -1.89 5.13
CA PHE A 27 1.78 -1.69 6.06
C PHE A 27 2.85 -0.74 5.51
N ALA A 28 3.09 -0.75 4.20
CA ALA A 28 4.04 0.18 3.58
C ALA A 28 3.59 1.64 3.73
N PHE A 29 2.29 1.94 3.55
CA PHE A 29 1.74 3.28 3.82
C PHE A 29 2.00 3.72 5.26
N THR A 30 1.66 2.86 6.23
CA THR A 30 1.90 3.11 7.66
C THR A 30 3.39 3.30 7.98
N ARG A 31 4.27 2.53 7.32
CA ARG A 31 5.72 2.65 7.50
C ARG A 31 6.22 4.01 7.03
N VAL A 32 5.77 4.50 5.88
CA VAL A 32 6.16 5.82 5.37
C VAL A 32 5.71 6.93 6.31
N ILE A 33 4.47 6.88 6.82
CA ILE A 33 3.96 7.87 7.78
C ILE A 33 4.87 7.98 9.02
N THR A 34 5.34 6.84 9.53
CA THR A 34 6.07 6.73 10.79
C THR A 34 7.60 6.80 10.65
N SER A 35 8.13 6.89 9.42
CA SER A 35 9.58 6.88 9.17
C SER A 35 10.13 8.32 9.04
N PRO A 36 10.99 8.78 9.97
CA PRO A 36 11.63 10.08 9.85
C PRO A 36 12.56 10.14 8.63
N GLY A 37 12.66 11.31 8.01
CA GLY A 37 13.62 11.57 6.93
C GLY A 37 13.29 10.92 5.59
N VAL A 38 12.11 10.32 5.44
CA VAL A 38 11.63 9.85 4.13
C VAL A 38 11.41 11.01 3.16
N PHE A 39 11.04 12.17 3.69
CA PHE A 39 10.88 13.41 2.94
C PHE A 39 12.09 14.32 3.20
N PRO A 40 12.91 14.65 2.19
CA PRO A 40 14.15 15.42 2.37
C PRO A 40 13.94 16.81 2.97
N GLU A 41 12.79 17.46 2.74
CA GLU A 41 12.48 18.75 3.37
C GLU A 41 12.25 18.62 4.89
N PHE A 42 12.11 17.39 5.39
CA PHE A 42 11.77 17.03 6.76
C PHE A 42 12.69 15.93 7.31
N PRO A 43 14.01 16.18 7.39
CA PRO A 43 15.02 15.14 7.64
C PRO A 43 14.93 14.49 9.02
N SER A 44 14.36 15.20 9.99
CA SER A 44 14.22 14.75 11.39
C SER A 44 12.78 14.62 11.86
N ALA A 45 11.81 14.95 11.00
CA ALA A 45 10.39 14.90 11.36
C ALA A 45 9.73 13.69 10.69
N ASP A 46 8.90 12.99 11.45
CA ASP A 46 7.88 12.13 10.87
C ASP A 46 6.83 13.00 10.14
N ILE A 47 5.97 12.36 9.36
CA ILE A 47 4.73 13.03 8.94
C ILE A 47 4.01 13.39 10.24
N VAL A 48 3.81 14.70 10.48
CA VAL A 48 3.27 15.26 11.73
C VAL A 48 2.02 14.49 12.12
N ASP A 49 2.20 13.50 12.98
CA ASP A 49 1.12 12.61 13.34
C ASP A 49 1.30 12.16 14.78
N THR A 50 0.30 12.46 15.59
CA THR A 50 0.13 11.88 16.93
C THR A 50 -0.21 10.37 16.88
N GLY A 51 0.04 9.71 15.75
CA GLY A 51 -0.44 8.37 15.38
C GLY A 51 -1.84 8.34 14.75
N ARG A 52 -2.56 9.47 14.70
CA ARG A 52 -3.96 9.54 14.25
C ARG A 52 -4.13 9.33 12.75
N LEU A 53 -3.23 9.85 11.91
CA LEU A 53 -3.24 9.65 10.47
C LEU A 53 -2.97 8.18 10.15
N ARG A 54 -1.96 7.59 10.79
CA ARG A 54 -1.70 6.15 10.69
C ARG A 54 -2.92 5.34 11.09
N ASP A 55 -3.48 5.63 12.27
CA ASP A 55 -4.58 4.87 12.84
C ASP A 55 -5.91 5.07 12.08
N ALA A 56 -6.00 6.10 11.23
CA ALA A 56 -7.15 6.38 10.39
C ALA A 56 -7.18 5.59 9.07
N GLN A 57 -6.14 4.82 8.77
CA GLN A 57 -6.09 4.00 7.56
C GLN A 57 -7.18 2.92 7.61
N LEU A 58 -8.04 2.92 6.60
CA LEU A 58 -9.07 1.92 6.39
C LEU A 58 -8.83 1.19 5.07
N MET A 59 -8.80 -0.14 5.12
CA MET A 59 -8.73 -0.99 3.93
C MET A 59 -10.11 -1.61 3.69
N THR A 60 -10.72 -1.30 2.56
CA THR A 60 -12.03 -1.84 2.15
C THR A 60 -11.86 -2.75 0.94
N VAL A 61 -12.29 -4.01 1.05
CA VAL A 61 -12.38 -4.92 -0.10
C VAL A 61 -13.61 -4.56 -0.93
N GLU A 62 -13.41 -4.14 -2.18
CA GLU A 62 -14.50 -3.78 -3.09
C GLU A 62 -14.88 -4.93 -4.02
N SER A 63 -13.92 -5.78 -4.37
CA SER A 63 -14.13 -7.00 -5.14
C SER A 63 -13.00 -8.01 -4.89
N LYS A 64 -13.05 -9.16 -5.57
CA LYS A 64 -12.01 -10.20 -5.54
C LYS A 64 -10.59 -9.67 -5.83
N ILE A 65 -10.47 -8.61 -6.64
CA ILE A 65 -9.19 -8.04 -7.10
C ILE A 65 -9.16 -6.50 -6.99
N SER A 66 -9.99 -5.91 -6.12
CA SER A 66 -10.03 -4.46 -5.90
C SER A 66 -10.12 -4.13 -4.43
N ILE A 67 -9.23 -3.26 -3.97
CA ILE A 67 -9.19 -2.73 -2.60
C ILE A 67 -9.12 -1.21 -2.67
N ARG A 68 -9.85 -0.55 -1.78
CA ARG A 68 -9.74 0.88 -1.52
C ARG A 68 -9.05 1.13 -0.19
N PHE A 69 -8.14 2.09 -0.18
CA PHE A 69 -7.57 2.66 1.05
C PHE A 69 -8.12 4.05 1.28
N ASP A 70 -8.60 4.31 2.50
CA ASP A 70 -9.15 5.59 2.92
C ASP A 70 -8.44 6.09 4.19
N TRP A 71 -8.29 7.40 4.35
CA TRP A 71 -7.76 8.05 5.55
C TRP A 71 -8.77 9.07 6.07
N ASN A 72 -9.62 8.64 7.02
CA ASN A 72 -10.76 9.42 7.50
C ASN A 72 -10.37 10.43 8.59
N VAL A 73 -9.42 11.32 8.27
CA VAL A 73 -9.08 12.48 9.09
C VAL A 73 -9.04 13.74 8.23
N ASP A 74 -9.64 14.81 8.73
CA ASP A 74 -9.84 16.07 7.98
C ASP A 74 -8.53 16.67 7.44
N TYR A 75 -7.40 16.37 8.08
CA TYR A 75 -6.10 16.90 7.72
C TYR A 75 -5.28 16.00 6.77
N ALA A 76 -5.77 14.81 6.42
CA ALA A 76 -5.06 13.89 5.53
C ALA A 76 -4.72 14.55 4.20
N LEU A 77 -5.68 15.25 3.58
CA LEU A 77 -5.48 15.94 2.30
C LEU A 77 -4.41 17.04 2.41
N TYR A 78 -4.43 17.85 3.47
CA TYR A 78 -3.43 18.91 3.65
C TYR A 78 -2.03 18.37 3.90
N VAL A 79 -1.92 17.22 4.56
CA VAL A 79 -0.64 16.53 4.73
C VAL A 79 -0.17 15.97 3.39
N HIS A 80 -1.08 15.39 2.60
CA HIS A 80 -0.75 14.77 1.32
C HIS A 80 -0.28 15.80 0.30
N GLU A 81 -1.10 16.83 0.05
CA GLU A 81 -0.89 17.83 -1.01
C GLU A 81 -0.06 19.03 -0.55
N GLY A 82 0.00 19.29 0.75
CA GLY A 82 0.51 20.56 1.29
C GLY A 82 -0.55 21.65 1.27
N PHE A 83 -0.19 22.84 1.75
CA PHE A 83 -1.09 23.99 1.80
C PHE A 83 -0.34 25.32 1.97
N THR A 84 -1.01 26.42 1.63
CA THR A 84 -0.52 27.77 1.89
C THR A 84 -1.25 28.37 3.09
N ARG A 85 -0.49 28.89 4.06
CA ARG A 85 -1.02 29.58 5.24
C ARG A 85 -1.50 30.99 4.90
N THR A 86 -2.27 31.59 5.80
CA THR A 86 -2.78 32.97 5.68
C THR A 86 -1.66 34.01 5.58
N ASP A 87 -0.48 33.72 6.14
CA ASP A 87 0.72 34.55 6.05
C ASP A 87 1.53 34.33 4.75
N ARG A 88 0.98 33.56 3.80
CA ARG A 88 1.61 33.12 2.54
C ARG A 88 2.78 32.15 2.71
N THR A 89 3.01 31.60 3.89
CA THR A 89 3.98 30.53 4.07
C THR A 89 3.46 29.25 3.42
N GLU A 90 4.24 28.66 2.52
CA GLU A 90 3.96 27.36 1.92
C GLU A 90 4.44 26.24 2.85
N VAL A 91 3.57 25.26 3.06
CA VAL A 91 3.90 24.01 3.73
C VAL A 91 3.85 22.92 2.67
N PRO A 92 4.99 22.30 2.31
CA PRO A 92 5.01 21.30 1.26
C PRO A 92 4.27 20.04 1.70
N GLY A 93 3.64 19.38 0.73
CA GLY A 93 2.98 18.10 0.91
C GLY A 93 3.96 16.99 1.23
N ARG A 94 3.42 15.92 1.79
CA ARG A 94 4.12 14.69 2.13
C ARG A 94 3.29 13.53 1.60
N PRO A 95 3.28 13.29 0.27
CA PRO A 95 2.43 12.29 -0.36
C PRO A 95 2.91 10.87 -0.03
N TRP A 96 2.52 10.40 1.16
CA TRP A 96 3.01 9.12 1.71
C TRP A 96 2.53 7.92 0.91
N THR A 97 1.37 8.02 0.26
CA THR A 97 0.85 6.95 -0.60
C THR A 97 1.72 6.80 -1.82
N ASP A 98 2.05 7.89 -2.49
CA ASP A 98 2.93 7.87 -3.66
C ASP A 98 4.31 7.35 -3.29
N LYS A 99 4.86 7.82 -2.15
CA LYS A 99 6.16 7.36 -1.68
C LYS A 99 6.16 5.87 -1.29
N ALA A 100 5.08 5.37 -0.71
CA ALA A 100 4.97 3.95 -0.41
C ALA A 100 4.85 3.11 -1.70
N LEU A 101 4.11 3.57 -2.70
CA LEU A 101 3.99 2.92 -4.01
C LEU A 101 5.32 2.89 -4.75
N GLU A 102 6.16 3.92 -4.62
CA GLU A 102 7.52 3.93 -5.15
C GLU A 102 8.43 2.89 -4.46
N LEU A 103 8.24 2.69 -3.15
CA LEU A 103 9.11 1.84 -2.32
C LEU A 103 8.62 0.38 -2.20
N PHE A 104 7.38 0.09 -2.60
CA PHE A 104 6.75 -1.20 -2.42
C PHE A 104 6.54 -1.88 -3.78
N ASP A 105 7.25 -2.98 -4.00
CA ASP A 105 7.05 -3.84 -5.16
C ASP A 105 5.82 -4.74 -4.95
N PHE A 106 4.67 -4.27 -5.44
CA PHE A 106 3.42 -5.02 -5.34
C PHE A 106 3.45 -6.30 -6.17
N GLU A 107 4.08 -6.26 -7.35
CA GLU A 107 4.14 -7.40 -8.25
C GLU A 107 4.95 -8.55 -7.63
N ASP A 108 6.16 -8.26 -7.12
CA ASP A 108 6.97 -9.25 -6.41
C ASP A 108 6.25 -9.80 -5.18
N ALA A 109 5.64 -8.91 -4.37
CA ALA A 109 4.89 -9.33 -3.20
C ALA A 109 3.76 -10.30 -3.55
N PHE A 110 2.95 -9.95 -4.55
CA PHE A 110 1.87 -10.80 -5.04
C PHE A 110 2.39 -12.13 -5.57
N ILE A 111 3.37 -12.12 -6.46
CA ILE A 111 3.93 -13.33 -7.09
C ILE A 111 4.50 -14.27 -6.03
N ARG A 112 5.26 -13.74 -5.06
CA ARG A 112 5.81 -14.52 -3.96
C ARG A 112 4.71 -15.17 -3.12
N LEU A 113 3.68 -14.40 -2.76
CA LEU A 113 2.56 -14.90 -1.96
C LEU A 113 1.74 -15.94 -2.70
N PHE A 114 1.49 -15.72 -3.99
CA PHE A 114 0.76 -16.65 -4.86
C PHE A 114 1.52 -17.97 -5.02
N ASN A 115 2.81 -17.91 -5.37
CA ASN A 115 3.65 -19.10 -5.50
C ASN A 115 3.75 -19.90 -4.20
N ALA A 116 3.69 -19.24 -3.05
CA ALA A 116 3.69 -19.90 -1.74
C ALA A 116 2.40 -20.68 -1.45
N LYS A 117 1.29 -20.42 -2.15
CA LYS A 117 0.04 -21.19 -1.99
C LYS A 117 0.08 -22.57 -2.64
N GLY A 118 0.94 -22.76 -3.64
CA GLY A 118 1.21 -24.08 -4.20
C GLY A 118 0.22 -24.57 -5.26
N SER A 119 -0.52 -23.67 -5.93
CA SER A 119 -1.52 -23.92 -6.98
C SER A 119 -1.00 -24.59 -8.27
N GLY A 120 0.22 -25.14 -8.27
CA GLY A 120 0.79 -25.88 -9.40
C GLY A 120 1.21 -25.03 -10.60
N VAL A 121 1.00 -23.71 -10.56
CA VAL A 121 1.45 -22.75 -11.58
C VAL A 121 2.41 -21.76 -10.93
N ALA A 122 3.68 -21.83 -11.28
CA ALA A 122 4.67 -20.84 -10.85
C ALA A 122 4.60 -19.61 -11.76
N VAL A 123 4.40 -18.43 -11.17
CA VAL A 123 4.50 -17.14 -11.85
C VAL A 123 5.90 -16.57 -11.60
N ALA A 124 6.57 -16.08 -12.64
CA ALA A 124 7.87 -15.43 -12.52
C ALA A 124 7.69 -13.91 -12.55
N ALA A 125 8.35 -13.19 -11.63
CA ALA A 125 8.43 -11.73 -11.69
C ALA A 125 9.28 -11.31 -12.89
N ARG A 126 8.87 -10.24 -13.57
CA ARG A 126 9.64 -9.69 -14.69
C ARG A 126 10.81 -8.87 -14.13
N LEU A 127 12.02 -9.41 -14.24
CA LEU A 127 13.25 -8.64 -13.98
C LEU A 127 13.51 -7.76 -15.20
N GLU A 128 13.35 -6.44 -15.05
CA GLU A 128 13.85 -5.45 -16.01
C GLU A 128 15.31 -5.08 -15.73
#